data_AF-A0A832H0V6-F1
#
_entry.id   AF-A0A832H0V6-F1
#
_cell.length_a   1.000
_cell.length_b   1.000
_cell.length_c   1.000
_cell.angle_alpha   90.00
_cell.angle_beta   90.00
_cell.angle_gamma   90.00
#
_symmetry.space_group_name_H-M   'P 1'
#
loop_
_entity.id
_entity.type
_entity.pdbx_description
1 polymer ?
#
loop_
_entity_poly.entity_id
_entity_poly.type
_entity_poly.pdbx_seq_one_letter_code
_entity_poly.pdbx_strand_id
1 'polypeptide(L)'
;MLVPNKVALILCGGDINFSDLPIITNRSNAMIPVNGKPVIGWIMDDLLQKGINEVILVLRFDNYKLFNYVEWAFAKRTTVHYAFVQAGGTILHSLLAGLAWVKPTSGVHIILGDTLLRDRFPADPDFIFSGAYENPEDWCLVKTDQRGIASEYLDKLTTHRTDLKAVAGVYSFADTTLLRQVVMRKIRDGSRNISDVLKDYGLQRPIKVIDASEWYDFGHISYFNLAKRKLLQSRYFNSLTIDPVRGTISKTSEKADKLADELLWYQSLPPHLQLLTPRLIDTQGNGLVAITQEYYGYPNLAELYVFGDIGLSVWMNALKRLIEVHLLFRNEKGKVDSADVVEMYWEKTRLRIAELRKDKYWQELTGRATLIINGQVCKNFDALEA
;
A
#
# COMPACT_ATOMS: atom_id res chain seq x y z
N MET A 1 29.01 -5.72 -5.55
CA MET A 1 29.33 -4.70 -4.53
C MET A 1 28.07 -4.47 -3.72
N LEU A 2 28.08 -4.77 -2.42
CA LEU A 2 26.97 -4.46 -1.53
C LEU A 2 26.85 -2.94 -1.43
N VAL A 3 25.69 -2.39 -1.78
CA VAL A 3 25.39 -0.97 -1.54
C VAL A 3 25.62 -0.69 -0.05
N PRO A 4 26.35 0.36 0.35
CA PRO A 4 26.49 0.70 1.76
C PRO A 4 25.10 0.80 2.38
N ASN A 5 24.92 0.18 3.55
CA ASN A 5 23.64 0.02 4.22
C ASN A 5 23.11 1.39 4.68
N LYS A 6 22.50 2.14 3.76
CA LYS A 6 21.92 3.45 4.03
C LYS A 6 20.61 3.26 4.79
N VAL A 7 20.41 4.07 5.82
CA VAL A 7 19.14 4.15 6.54
C VAL A 7 18.08 4.76 5.62
N ALA A 8 16.84 4.29 5.72
CA ALA A 8 15.70 4.93 5.06
C ALA A 8 15.05 5.96 5.99
N LEU A 9 14.81 7.17 5.47
CA LEU A 9 14.13 8.27 6.13
C LEU A 9 12.78 8.48 5.41
N ILE A 10 11.68 8.20 6.10
CA ILE A 10 10.32 8.33 5.54
C ILE A 10 9.68 9.61 6.08
N LEU A 11 9.19 10.48 5.19
CA LEU A 11 8.59 11.76 5.54
C LEU A 11 7.06 11.69 5.54
N CYS A 12 6.45 11.55 6.71
CA CYS A 12 4.99 11.47 6.91
C CYS A 12 4.41 12.66 7.71
N GLY A 13 5.19 13.73 7.90
CA GLY A 13 4.84 14.89 8.74
C GLY A 13 3.93 15.94 8.08
N GLY A 14 3.68 15.85 6.77
CA GLY A 14 2.88 16.82 6.02
C GLY A 14 1.39 16.76 6.34
N ASP A 15 0.72 17.90 6.19
CA ASP A 15 -0.73 17.99 6.28
C ASP A 15 -1.40 17.36 5.04
N ILE A 16 -2.58 16.79 5.25
CA ILE A 16 -3.37 16.22 4.16
C ILE A 16 -4.11 17.32 3.41
N ASN A 17 -4.01 17.32 2.08
CA ASN A 17 -4.98 18.01 1.24
C ASN A 17 -6.19 17.11 0.99
N PHE A 18 -7.26 17.30 1.76
CA PHE A 18 -8.47 16.47 1.65
C PHE A 18 -9.22 16.66 0.31
N SER A 19 -8.94 17.74 -0.41
CA SER A 19 -9.55 18.02 -1.72
C SER A 19 -9.18 16.97 -2.77
N ASP A 20 -8.03 16.31 -2.60
CA ASP A 20 -7.45 15.39 -3.58
C ASP A 20 -7.57 13.91 -3.15
N LEU A 21 -8.33 13.62 -2.08
CA LEU A 21 -8.46 12.27 -1.56
C LEU A 21 -9.90 11.74 -1.68
N PRO A 22 -10.08 10.51 -2.20
CA PRO A 22 -11.40 9.88 -2.28
C PRO A 22 -11.93 9.40 -0.91
N ILE A 23 -11.11 9.43 0.14
CA ILE A 23 -11.38 8.78 1.43
C ILE A 23 -10.86 9.66 2.57
N ILE A 24 -11.64 9.77 3.65
CA ILE A 24 -11.23 10.44 4.89
C ILE A 24 -10.21 9.54 5.61
N THR A 25 -9.00 10.05 5.77
CA THR A 25 -7.88 9.41 6.48
C THR A 25 -7.42 10.25 7.69
N ASN A 26 -6.63 9.63 8.56
CA ASN A 26 -6.20 10.13 9.85
C ASN A 26 -4.96 11.06 9.77
N ARG A 27 -5.10 12.27 9.21
CA ARG A 27 -4.05 13.31 9.23
C ARG A 27 -2.70 12.96 8.58
N SER A 28 -2.50 11.75 8.01
CA SER A 28 -1.37 11.43 7.11
C SER A 28 -1.81 10.64 5.86
N ASN A 29 -1.27 11.02 4.70
CA ASN A 29 -1.42 10.25 3.45
C ASN A 29 -0.83 8.83 3.59
N ALA A 30 0.13 8.65 4.50
CA ALA A 30 0.77 7.37 4.75
C ALA A 30 -0.20 6.31 5.32
N MET A 31 -1.36 6.71 5.82
CA MET A 31 -2.38 5.83 6.38
C MET A 31 -3.56 5.58 5.45
N ILE A 32 -3.54 6.12 4.23
CA ILE A 32 -4.58 5.85 3.25
C ILE A 32 -4.64 4.33 2.98
N PRO A 33 -5.81 3.69 3.10
CA PRO A 33 -5.94 2.26 2.87
C PRO A 33 -5.82 1.89 1.39
N VAL A 34 -4.97 0.92 1.09
CA VAL A 34 -4.74 0.38 -0.26
C VAL A 34 -4.66 -1.14 -0.20
N ASN A 35 -5.73 -1.81 -0.62
CA ASN A 35 -5.83 -3.27 -0.76
C ASN A 35 -5.41 -4.04 0.52
N GLY A 36 -6.02 -3.67 1.64
CA GLY A 36 -5.86 -4.37 2.93
C GLY A 36 -4.69 -3.90 3.80
N LYS A 37 -3.91 -2.91 3.37
CA LYS A 37 -2.90 -2.25 4.22
C LYS A 37 -2.77 -0.75 3.91
N PRO A 38 -2.34 0.10 4.84
CA PRO A 38 -2.08 1.50 4.58
C PRO A 38 -0.82 1.67 3.72
N VAL A 39 -0.68 2.82 3.05
CA VAL A 39 0.49 3.17 2.22
C VAL A 39 1.82 2.91 2.94
N ILE A 40 1.96 3.33 4.21
CA ILE A 40 3.16 3.09 5.01
C ILE A 40 3.48 1.59 5.15
N GLY A 41 2.46 0.73 5.22
CA GLY A 41 2.65 -0.71 5.23
C GLY A 41 3.28 -1.23 3.95
N TRP A 42 2.89 -0.67 2.79
CA TRP A 42 3.51 -1.01 1.50
C TRP A 42 4.97 -0.56 1.44
N ILE A 43 5.26 0.66 1.89
CA ILE A 43 6.62 1.22 1.90
C ILE A 43 7.53 0.39 2.82
N MET A 44 7.09 0.08 4.03
CA MET A 44 7.88 -0.67 5.01
C MET A 44 8.15 -2.12 4.55
N ASP A 45 7.16 -2.79 3.97
CA ASP A 45 7.36 -4.14 3.40
C ASP A 45 8.36 -4.12 2.23
N ASP A 46 8.31 -3.11 1.36
CA ASP A 46 9.24 -2.93 0.25
C ASP A 46 10.68 -2.67 0.73
N LEU A 47 10.87 -1.80 1.72
CA LEU A 47 12.18 -1.56 2.34
C LEU A 47 12.78 -2.83 2.95
N LEU A 48 11.97 -3.63 3.65
CA LEU A 48 12.37 -4.93 4.18
C LEU A 48 12.79 -5.90 3.07
N GLN A 49 12.04 -5.97 1.98
CA GLN A 49 12.40 -6.79 0.81
C GLN A 49 13.72 -6.36 0.16
N LYS A 50 14.03 -5.07 0.20
CA LYS A 50 15.30 -4.50 -0.26
C LYS A 50 16.45 -4.68 0.75
N GLY A 51 16.19 -5.28 1.91
CA GLY A 51 17.18 -5.51 2.97
C GLY A 51 17.47 -4.31 3.85
N ILE A 52 16.64 -3.27 3.80
CA ILE A 52 16.77 -2.08 4.64
C ILE A 52 16.05 -2.33 5.97
N ASN A 53 16.85 -2.58 7.01
CA ASN A 53 16.37 -2.99 8.34
C ASN A 53 16.48 -1.87 9.40
N GLU A 54 16.75 -0.64 8.98
CA GLU A 54 16.76 0.54 9.83
C GLU A 54 16.03 1.68 9.13
N VAL A 55 15.00 2.19 9.78
CA VAL A 55 14.10 3.22 9.26
C VAL A 55 13.96 4.34 10.27
N ILE A 56 14.02 5.58 9.81
CA ILE A 56 13.65 6.78 10.56
C ILE A 56 12.32 7.26 10.00
N LEU A 57 11.27 7.26 10.82
CA LEU A 57 9.94 7.74 10.44
C LEU A 57 9.72 9.14 11.01
N VAL A 58 9.51 10.11 10.12
CA VAL A 58 9.13 11.47 10.52
C VAL A 58 7.61 11.58 10.48
N LEU A 59 7.00 11.94 11.59
CA LEU A 59 5.56 12.07 11.71
C LEU A 59 5.19 13.23 12.63
N ARG A 60 3.96 13.71 12.52
CA ARG A 60 3.44 14.69 13.48
C ARG A 60 3.32 14.06 14.87
N PHE A 61 3.62 14.83 15.92
CA PHE A 61 3.55 14.37 17.31
C PHE A 61 2.16 13.90 17.74
N ASP A 62 1.10 14.42 17.10
CA ASP A 62 -0.29 14.09 17.38
C ASP A 62 -0.85 12.96 16.51
N ASN A 63 -0.04 12.35 15.64
CA ASN A 63 -0.46 11.23 14.80
C ASN A 63 -0.23 9.86 15.48
N TYR A 64 -0.98 9.62 16.55
CA TYR A 64 -0.91 8.37 17.30
C TYR A 64 -1.32 7.14 16.50
N LYS A 65 -2.22 7.29 15.51
CA LYS A 65 -2.66 6.16 14.69
C LYS A 65 -1.54 5.62 13.79
N LEU A 66 -0.81 6.51 13.11
CA LEU A 66 0.36 6.12 12.33
C LEU A 66 1.45 5.50 13.22
N PHE A 67 1.75 6.14 14.35
CA PHE A 67 2.71 5.62 15.33
C PHE A 67 2.36 4.19 15.77
N ASN A 68 1.14 4.00 16.28
CA ASN A 68 0.66 2.70 16.78
C ASN A 68 0.66 1.63 15.69
N TYR A 69 0.23 1.96 14.47
CA TYR A 69 0.26 1.01 13.37
C TYR A 69 1.68 0.50 13.10
N VAL A 70 2.66 1.41 13.00
CA VAL A 70 4.06 1.02 12.71
C VAL A 70 4.66 0.23 13.88
N GLU A 71 4.40 0.64 15.12
CA GLU A 71 4.81 -0.09 16.32
C GLU A 71 4.27 -1.54 16.31
N TRP A 72 2.96 -1.70 16.10
CA TRP A 72 2.33 -3.03 16.14
C TRP A 72 2.75 -3.93 14.98
N ALA A 73 2.89 -3.38 13.78
CA ALA A 73 3.14 -4.17 12.57
C ALA A 73 4.63 -4.39 12.27
N PHE A 74 5.54 -3.50 12.70
CA PHE A 74 6.94 -3.49 12.25
C PHE A 74 7.99 -3.48 13.35
N ALA A 75 7.69 -3.11 14.60
CA ALA A 75 8.72 -3.02 15.65
C ALA A 75 9.45 -4.34 15.94
N LYS A 76 8.83 -5.50 15.63
CA LYS A 76 9.45 -6.83 15.75
C LYS A 76 10.15 -7.31 14.48
N ARG A 77 10.07 -6.56 13.38
CA ARG A 77 10.57 -6.94 12.04
C ARG A 77 11.76 -6.07 11.60
N THR A 78 11.87 -4.85 12.10
CA THR A 78 12.90 -3.87 11.70
C THR A 78 13.13 -2.85 12.81
N THR A 79 14.27 -2.16 12.78
CA THR A 79 14.55 -1.04 13.69
C THR A 79 13.85 0.22 13.17
N VAL A 80 12.99 0.81 14.00
CA VAL A 80 12.29 2.06 13.67
C VAL A 80 12.65 3.13 14.69
N HIS A 81 13.12 4.28 14.21
CA HIS A 81 13.32 5.49 14.98
C HIS A 81 12.23 6.50 14.62
N TYR A 82 11.82 7.32 15.58
CA TYR A 82 10.74 8.29 15.39
C TYR A 82 11.24 9.71 15.55
N ALA A 83 11.00 10.54 14.54
CA ALA A 83 11.27 11.97 14.57
C ALA A 83 9.95 12.73 14.51
N PHE A 84 9.66 13.51 15.56
CA PHE A 84 8.38 14.21 15.67
C PHE A 84 8.47 15.65 15.15
N VAL A 85 7.44 16.07 14.43
CA VAL A 85 7.26 17.45 13.98
C VAL A 85 5.95 18.05 14.47
N GLN A 86 5.93 19.39 14.57
CA GLN A 86 4.73 20.18 14.87
C GLN A 86 3.91 20.40 13.59
N ALA A 87 2.63 20.72 13.75
CA ALA A 87 1.75 21.09 12.64
C ALA A 87 2.21 22.39 11.95
N GLY A 88 1.90 22.56 10.66
CA GLY A 88 2.21 23.77 9.89
C GLY A 88 3.66 23.91 9.41
N GLY A 89 4.53 22.94 9.72
CA GLY A 89 5.87 22.85 9.18
C GLY A 89 5.89 22.48 7.68
N THR A 90 7.01 22.76 7.01
CA THR A 90 7.22 22.36 5.61
C THR A 90 7.88 20.98 5.51
N ILE A 91 7.95 20.42 4.29
CA ILE A 91 8.72 19.20 4.02
C ILE A 91 10.19 19.34 4.45
N LEU A 92 10.75 20.55 4.38
CA LEU A 92 12.13 20.81 4.81
C LEU A 92 12.30 20.69 6.33
N HIS A 93 11.30 21.09 7.12
CA HIS A 93 11.32 20.89 8.57
C HIS A 93 11.25 19.42 8.93
N SER A 94 10.41 18.65 8.21
CA SER A 94 10.35 17.19 8.34
C SER A 94 11.68 16.53 7.98
N LEU A 95 12.28 16.97 6.88
CA LEU A 95 13.59 16.49 6.45
C LEU A 95 14.68 16.80 7.48
N LEU A 96 14.72 18.02 8.02
CA LEU A 96 15.70 18.41 9.04
C LEU A 96 15.55 17.58 10.32
N ALA A 97 14.31 17.38 10.80
CA ALA A 97 14.03 16.57 11.98
C ALA A 97 14.47 15.10 11.80
N GLY A 98 14.20 14.52 10.63
CA GLY A 98 14.66 13.18 10.28
C GLY A 98 16.17 13.07 10.16
N LEU A 99 16.81 14.04 9.51
CA LEU A 99 18.26 14.08 9.36
C LEU A 99 18.98 14.21 10.71
N ALA A 100 18.37 14.72 11.77
CA ALA A 100 18.99 14.75 13.10
C ALA A 100 19.29 13.34 13.66
N TRP A 101 18.59 12.31 13.19
CA TRP A 101 18.79 10.91 13.60
C TRP A 101 19.80 10.15 12.74
N VAL A 102 20.13 10.66 11.56
CA VAL A 102 21.10 10.02 10.67
C VAL A 102 22.52 10.30 11.18
N LYS A 103 23.44 9.33 11.09
CA LYS A 103 24.84 9.60 11.48
C LYS A 103 25.46 10.64 10.53
N PRO A 104 26.35 11.53 11.02
CA PRO A 104 27.14 12.37 10.13
C PRO A 104 27.91 11.51 9.12
N THR A 105 28.08 12.03 7.89
CA THR A 105 28.82 11.40 6.77
C THR A 105 28.32 10.03 6.29
N SER A 106 27.25 9.47 6.88
CA SER A 106 26.55 8.33 6.28
C SER A 106 25.60 8.79 5.18
N GLY A 107 25.35 7.92 4.20
CA GLY A 107 24.31 8.16 3.20
C GLY A 107 22.90 7.88 3.75
N VAL A 108 21.89 8.45 3.09
CA VAL A 108 20.47 8.29 3.45
C VAL A 108 19.63 8.09 2.20
N HIS A 109 18.60 7.24 2.29
CA HIS A 109 17.49 7.19 1.35
C HIS A 109 16.33 7.98 1.94
N ILE A 110 15.73 8.90 1.18
CA ILE A 110 14.57 9.68 1.61
C ILE A 110 13.38 9.26 0.77
N ILE A 111 12.27 8.93 1.42
CA ILE A 111 11.02 8.50 0.78
C ILE A 111 9.88 9.37 1.30
N LEU A 112 9.05 9.90 0.41
CA LEU A 112 7.81 10.58 0.81
C LEU A 112 6.78 9.56 1.31
N GLY A 113 6.05 9.90 2.37
CA GLY A 113 5.11 8.99 3.03
C GLY A 113 3.91 8.56 2.19
N ASP A 114 3.71 9.17 1.02
CA ASP A 114 2.67 8.91 0.03
C ASP A 114 3.23 8.33 -1.28
N THR A 115 4.48 7.87 -1.28
CA THR A 115 5.16 7.32 -2.46
C THR A 115 5.63 5.89 -2.19
N LEU A 116 5.28 4.97 -3.07
CA LEU A 116 5.89 3.64 -3.15
C LEU A 116 6.67 3.51 -4.45
N LEU A 117 7.92 3.05 -4.36
CA LEU A 117 8.78 2.73 -5.49
C LEU A 117 9.33 1.32 -5.29
N ARG A 118 8.97 0.35 -6.15
CA ARG A 118 9.46 -1.03 -6.00
C ARG A 118 10.81 -1.29 -6.67
N ASP A 119 11.23 -0.40 -7.56
CA ASP A 119 12.51 -0.48 -8.25
C ASP A 119 13.68 -0.64 -7.27
N ARG A 120 14.68 -1.42 -7.70
CA ARG A 120 15.92 -1.58 -6.94
C ARG A 120 16.68 -0.26 -6.90
N PHE A 121 17.32 0.02 -5.78
CA PHE A 121 18.20 1.18 -5.68
C PHE A 121 19.47 0.95 -6.49
N PRO A 122 19.88 1.92 -7.33
CA PRO A 122 21.09 1.80 -8.15
C PRO A 122 22.34 1.87 -7.27
N ALA A 123 23.50 1.60 -7.89
CA ALA A 123 24.79 1.75 -7.24
C ALA A 123 25.22 3.21 -7.08
N ASP A 124 24.65 4.13 -7.86
CA ASP A 124 24.93 5.56 -7.75
C ASP A 124 24.70 6.05 -6.31
N PRO A 125 25.61 6.85 -5.75
CA PRO A 125 25.52 7.26 -4.36
C PRO A 125 24.53 8.41 -4.15
N ASP A 126 24.33 9.25 -5.16
CA ASP A 126 23.46 10.41 -5.17
C ASP A 126 22.48 10.29 -6.35
N PHE A 127 21.21 10.00 -6.08
CA PHE A 127 20.21 9.79 -7.14
C PHE A 127 18.81 10.25 -6.75
N ILE A 128 17.98 10.48 -7.76
CA ILE A 128 16.54 10.60 -7.64
C ILE A 128 15.86 9.71 -8.67
N PHE A 129 14.64 9.27 -8.36
CA PHE A 129 13.78 8.63 -9.34
C PHE A 129 12.88 9.63 -10.05
N SER A 130 12.59 9.38 -11.31
CA SER A 130 11.63 10.16 -12.11
C SER A 130 10.70 9.28 -12.94
N GLY A 131 9.54 9.80 -13.29
CA GLY A 131 8.56 9.09 -14.10
C GLY A 131 7.83 10.00 -15.10
N ALA A 132 6.98 9.37 -15.92
CA ALA A 132 6.04 10.08 -16.77
C ALA A 132 4.99 10.80 -15.92
N TYR A 133 4.44 11.89 -16.45
CA TYR A 133 3.38 12.67 -15.82
C TYR A 133 2.33 13.09 -16.85
N GLU A 134 1.12 13.34 -16.37
CA GLU A 134 0.01 13.88 -17.17
C GLU A 134 -0.08 15.41 -17.03
N ASN A 135 -0.21 15.90 -15.79
CA ASN A 135 -0.38 17.33 -15.50
C ASN A 135 0.91 17.92 -14.89
N PRO A 136 1.65 18.77 -15.61
CA PRO A 136 2.93 19.33 -15.13
C PRO A 136 2.84 20.08 -13.77
N GLU A 137 1.71 20.73 -13.50
CA GLU A 137 1.46 21.55 -12.31
C GLU A 137 1.37 20.77 -10.98
N ASP A 138 1.14 19.47 -11.05
CA ASP A 138 1.07 18.59 -9.87
C ASP A 138 2.48 18.25 -9.34
N TRP A 139 3.52 18.39 -10.19
CA TRP A 139 4.82 17.79 -9.96
C TRP A 139 5.96 18.79 -9.87
N CYS A 140 7.03 18.37 -9.17
CA CYS A 140 8.36 18.87 -9.48
C CYS A 140 8.89 18.13 -10.69
N LEU A 141 9.26 18.86 -11.73
CA LEU A 141 9.82 18.36 -12.97
C LEU A 141 11.33 18.52 -12.99
N VAL A 142 12.03 17.55 -13.57
CA VAL A 142 13.49 17.56 -13.74
C VAL A 142 13.87 17.39 -15.21
N LYS A 143 14.88 18.15 -15.64
CA LYS A 143 15.60 17.94 -16.91
C LYS A 143 16.93 17.26 -16.63
N THR A 144 17.35 16.36 -17.51
CA THR A 144 18.67 15.75 -17.47
C THR A 144 19.60 16.26 -18.56
N ASP A 145 20.89 16.30 -18.28
CA ASP A 145 21.93 16.41 -19.30
C ASP A 145 22.13 15.08 -20.05
N GLN A 146 23.08 15.06 -21.00
CA GLN A 146 23.40 13.87 -21.80
C GLN A 146 23.97 12.69 -20.96
N ARG A 147 24.42 12.94 -19.73
CA ARG A 147 24.94 11.93 -18.80
C ARG A 147 23.86 11.43 -17.85
N GLY A 148 22.63 11.93 -17.95
CA GLY A 148 21.53 11.59 -17.05
C GLY A 148 21.67 12.26 -15.68
N ILE A 149 22.41 13.36 -15.58
CA ILE A 149 22.53 14.17 -14.37
C ILE A 149 21.47 15.26 -14.40
N ALA A 150 20.84 15.53 -13.26
CA ALA A 150 19.86 16.60 -13.14
C ALA A 150 20.49 17.96 -13.44
N SER A 151 19.94 18.69 -14.42
CA SER A 151 20.45 19.99 -14.86
C SER A 151 19.51 21.15 -14.54
N GLU A 152 18.21 20.88 -14.43
CA GLU A 152 17.17 21.91 -14.23
C GLU A 152 16.01 21.30 -13.44
N TYR A 153 15.39 22.08 -12.57
CA TYR A 153 14.17 21.70 -11.85
C TYR A 153 13.11 22.81 -11.95
N LEU A 154 11.88 22.42 -12.29
CA LEU A 154 10.70 23.29 -12.35
C LEU A 154 9.65 22.75 -11.38
N ASP A 155 9.15 23.59 -10.48
CA ASP A 155 8.30 23.13 -9.38
C ASP A 155 6.88 23.65 -9.56
N LYS A 156 5.93 22.75 -9.86
CA LYS A 156 4.49 23.06 -9.97
C LYS A 156 4.18 24.22 -10.91
N LEU A 157 4.85 24.23 -12.07
CA LEU A 157 4.67 25.22 -13.11
C LEU A 157 4.02 24.58 -14.33
N THR A 158 3.10 25.31 -14.97
CA THR A 158 2.57 24.92 -16.27
C THR A 158 3.68 24.99 -17.32
N THR A 159 3.78 23.94 -18.14
CA THR A 159 4.76 23.88 -19.22
C THR A 159 4.32 22.91 -20.31
N HIS A 160 4.71 23.19 -21.54
CA HIS A 160 4.50 22.30 -22.70
C HIS A 160 5.78 21.58 -23.11
N ARG A 161 6.83 21.64 -22.29
CA ARG A 161 8.10 20.97 -22.54
C ARG A 161 7.94 19.45 -22.41
N THR A 162 8.51 18.73 -23.36
CA THR A 162 8.48 17.25 -23.43
C THR A 162 9.78 16.60 -23.00
N ASP A 163 10.82 17.39 -22.72
CA ASP A 163 12.14 16.94 -22.27
C ASP A 163 12.27 16.83 -20.74
N LEU A 164 11.14 16.92 -20.03
CA LEU A 164 11.06 16.91 -18.58
C LEU A 164 10.43 15.61 -18.07
N LYS A 165 10.70 15.26 -16.82
CA LYS A 165 10.10 14.12 -16.11
C LYS A 165 9.70 14.52 -14.70
N ALA A 166 8.67 13.90 -14.14
CA ALA A 166 8.25 14.16 -12.77
C ALA A 166 9.17 13.46 -11.77
N VAL A 167 9.56 14.15 -10.70
CA VAL A 167 10.38 13.60 -9.62
C VAL A 167 9.51 12.74 -8.70
N ALA A 168 9.90 11.48 -8.55
CA ALA A 168 9.05 10.42 -8.00
C ALA A 168 9.07 10.28 -6.47
N GLY A 169 9.44 11.32 -5.70
CA GLY A 169 9.38 11.27 -4.23
C GLY A 169 10.39 10.32 -3.53
N VAL A 170 11.38 9.78 -4.25
CA VAL A 170 12.45 8.95 -3.70
C VAL A 170 13.81 9.54 -4.07
N TYR A 171 14.63 9.76 -3.04
CA TYR A 171 15.91 10.44 -3.14
C TYR A 171 16.98 9.65 -2.40
N SER A 172 18.23 9.75 -2.84
CA SER A 172 19.37 9.14 -2.19
C SER A 172 20.50 10.15 -2.16
N PHE A 173 21.08 10.35 -0.99
CA PHE A 173 22.17 11.28 -0.77
C PHE A 173 23.32 10.55 -0.10
N ALA A 174 24.54 10.83 -0.54
CA ALA A 174 25.76 10.29 0.02
C ALA A 174 26.25 11.13 1.22
N ASP A 175 26.12 12.46 1.12
CA ASP A 175 26.66 13.40 2.09
C ASP A 175 25.54 14.07 2.90
N THR A 176 25.22 13.47 4.05
CA THR A 176 24.22 14.01 4.98
C THR A 176 24.66 15.30 5.67
N THR A 177 25.96 15.57 5.77
CA THR A 177 26.45 16.83 6.34
C THR A 177 26.14 17.99 5.41
N LEU A 178 26.49 17.85 4.13
CA LEU A 178 26.13 18.79 3.09
C LEU A 178 24.61 18.97 2.99
N LEU A 179 23.86 17.86 2.96
CA LEU A 179 22.40 17.90 2.89
C LEU A 179 21.79 18.71 4.03
N ARG A 180 22.22 18.49 5.28
CA ARG A 180 21.75 19.28 6.43
C ARG A 180 22.04 20.76 6.28
N GLN A 181 23.26 21.12 5.85
CA GLN A 181 23.64 22.52 5.65
C GLN A 181 22.76 23.21 4.60
N VAL A 182 22.49 22.52 3.49
CA VAL A 182 21.61 23.03 2.43
C VAL A 182 20.18 23.18 2.94
N VAL A 183 19.63 22.16 3.61
CA VAL A 183 18.27 22.19 4.18
C VAL A 183 18.11 23.35 5.17
N MET A 184 19.06 23.52 6.10
CA MET A 184 19.03 24.63 7.08
C MET A 184 19.09 26.00 6.40
N ARG A 185 19.93 26.14 5.36
CA ARG A 185 20.00 27.39 4.59
C ARG A 185 18.66 27.68 3.91
N LYS A 186 18.10 26.71 3.19
CA LYS A 186 16.81 26.86 2.50
C LYS A 186 15.65 27.19 3.45
N ILE A 187 15.62 26.59 4.63
CA ILE A 187 14.63 26.96 5.65
C ILE A 187 14.77 28.43 6.06
N ARG A 188 16.00 28.92 6.30
CA ARG A 188 16.24 30.34 6.64
C ARG A 188 15.87 31.28 5.51
N ASP A 189 16.07 30.86 4.27
CA ASP A 189 15.73 31.65 3.07
C ASP A 189 14.21 31.63 2.76
N GLY A 190 13.41 30.90 3.54
CA GLY A 190 11.96 30.82 3.39
C GLY A 190 11.48 29.80 2.35
N SER A 191 12.37 28.99 1.78
CA SER A 191 12.00 27.89 0.87
C SER A 191 11.10 26.88 1.57
N ARG A 192 10.12 26.39 0.83
CA ARG A 192 9.15 25.39 1.33
C ARG A 192 9.27 24.04 0.63
N ASN A 193 9.97 23.99 -0.51
CA ASN A 193 9.95 22.85 -1.43
C ASN A 193 11.30 22.10 -1.41
N ILE A 194 11.24 20.79 -1.58
CA ILE A 194 12.45 19.95 -1.65
C ILE A 194 13.27 20.19 -2.93
N SER A 195 12.64 20.67 -3.99
CA SER A 195 13.28 21.01 -5.26
C SER A 195 14.38 22.06 -5.11
N ASP A 196 14.22 23.02 -4.20
CA ASP A 196 15.26 23.99 -3.88
C ASP A 196 16.49 23.35 -3.22
N VAL A 197 16.28 22.32 -2.39
CA VAL A 197 17.39 21.54 -1.78
C VAL A 197 18.10 20.72 -2.84
N LEU A 198 17.36 20.10 -3.77
CA LEU A 198 17.93 19.32 -4.88
C LEU A 198 18.82 20.19 -5.78
N LYS A 199 18.37 21.41 -6.10
CA LYS A 199 19.17 22.39 -6.86
C LYS A 199 20.50 22.69 -6.16
N ASP A 200 20.46 23.13 -4.91
CA ASP A 200 21.67 23.57 -4.19
C ASP A 200 22.62 22.42 -3.83
N TYR A 201 22.10 21.24 -3.50
CA TYR A 201 22.92 20.05 -3.30
C TYR A 201 23.57 19.61 -4.62
N GLY A 202 22.79 19.61 -5.70
CA GLY A 202 23.22 19.23 -7.06
C GLY A 202 24.39 20.05 -7.60
N LEU A 203 24.52 21.31 -7.20
CA LEU A 203 25.65 22.18 -7.56
C LEU A 203 26.99 21.69 -6.99
N GLN A 204 26.97 20.99 -5.87
CA GLN A 204 28.17 20.48 -5.19
C GLN A 204 28.39 18.98 -5.42
N ARG A 205 27.29 18.22 -5.54
CA ARG A 205 27.30 16.78 -5.79
C ARG A 205 26.30 16.44 -6.89
N PRO A 206 26.77 16.03 -8.08
CA PRO A 206 25.89 15.64 -9.18
C PRO A 206 24.86 14.58 -8.78
N ILE A 207 23.59 14.81 -9.12
CA ILE A 207 22.49 13.90 -8.81
C ILE A 207 22.11 13.14 -10.09
N LYS A 208 22.21 11.81 -10.04
CA LYS A 208 21.76 10.94 -11.14
C LYS A 208 20.23 10.87 -11.15
N VAL A 209 19.62 11.01 -12.32
CA VAL A 209 18.18 10.79 -12.50
C VAL A 209 17.95 9.40 -13.08
N ILE A 210 17.08 8.64 -12.43
CA ILE A 210 16.77 7.24 -12.79
C ILE A 210 15.29 7.15 -13.15
N ASP A 211 14.99 6.54 -14.30
CA ASP A 211 13.61 6.30 -14.70
C ASP A 211 13.00 5.16 -13.88
N ALA A 212 11.88 5.47 -13.21
CA ALA A 212 11.13 4.51 -12.43
C ALA A 212 10.21 3.67 -13.34
N SER A 213 10.20 2.37 -13.09
CA SER A 213 9.35 1.39 -13.75
C SER A 213 8.12 1.03 -12.91
N GLU A 214 8.28 0.90 -11.60
CA GLU A 214 7.23 0.59 -10.62
C GLU A 214 7.10 1.70 -9.57
N TRP A 215 6.67 2.87 -10.03
CA TRP A 215 6.32 4.02 -9.19
C TRP A 215 4.81 4.14 -8.98
N TYR A 216 4.43 4.35 -7.71
CA TYR A 216 3.06 4.50 -7.27
C TYR A 216 2.95 5.73 -6.36
N ASP A 217 2.16 6.71 -6.81
CA ASP A 217 1.80 7.90 -6.02
C ASP A 217 0.42 7.71 -5.39
N PHE A 218 0.30 8.06 -4.12
CA PHE A 218 -0.95 8.02 -3.36
C PHE A 218 -1.42 9.41 -2.91
N GLY A 219 -0.68 10.47 -3.25
CA GLY A 219 -1.02 11.85 -2.90
C GLY A 219 -2.10 12.44 -3.79
N HIS A 220 -2.20 11.99 -5.04
CA HIS A 220 -3.16 12.49 -6.04
C HIS A 220 -4.22 11.45 -6.41
N ILE A 221 -5.50 11.84 -6.49
CA ILE A 221 -6.63 10.92 -6.74
C ILE A 221 -6.52 10.09 -8.02
N SER A 222 -6.00 10.65 -9.11
CA SER A 222 -5.84 9.97 -10.40
C SER A 222 -4.82 8.84 -10.28
N TYR A 223 -3.66 9.12 -9.68
CA TYR A 223 -2.58 8.16 -9.46
C TYR A 223 -2.92 7.15 -8.35
N PHE A 224 -3.63 7.57 -7.31
CA PHE A 224 -4.12 6.69 -6.25
C PHE A 224 -4.96 5.53 -6.79
N ASN A 225 -5.92 5.83 -7.68
CA ASN A 225 -6.78 4.80 -8.27
C ASN A 225 -5.98 3.85 -9.16
N LEU A 226 -5.00 4.36 -9.92
CA LEU A 226 -4.09 3.54 -10.70
C LEU A 226 -3.25 2.62 -9.81
N ALA A 227 -2.69 3.16 -8.72
CA ALA A 227 -1.89 2.40 -7.76
C ALA A 227 -2.71 1.31 -7.07
N LYS A 228 -3.93 1.64 -6.61
CA LYS A 228 -4.84 0.65 -6.02
C LYS A 228 -5.16 -0.49 -6.98
N ARG A 229 -5.34 -0.23 -8.27
CA ARG A 229 -5.56 -1.28 -9.28
C ARG A 229 -4.33 -2.16 -9.48
N LYS A 230 -3.15 -1.56 -9.65
CA LYS A 230 -1.89 -2.29 -9.89
C LYS A 230 -1.43 -3.10 -8.68
N LEU A 231 -1.72 -2.63 -7.46
CA LEU A 231 -1.38 -3.32 -6.22
C LEU A 231 -2.42 -4.35 -5.80
N LEU A 232 -3.51 -4.52 -6.56
CA LEU A 232 -4.58 -5.45 -6.20
C LEU A 232 -4.03 -6.88 -6.16
N GLN A 233 -4.05 -7.47 -4.98
CA GLN A 233 -3.61 -8.85 -4.78
C GLN A 233 -4.79 -9.78 -5.04
N SER A 234 -4.60 -10.76 -5.91
CA SER A 234 -5.48 -11.92 -6.00
C SER A 234 -5.03 -12.99 -5.00
N ARG A 235 -5.89 -13.97 -4.72
CA ARG A 235 -5.43 -15.20 -4.06
C ARG A 235 -4.41 -15.89 -4.98
N TYR A 236 -3.45 -16.63 -4.44
CA TYR A 236 -2.35 -17.24 -5.20
C TYR A 236 -2.80 -18.07 -6.43
N PHE A 237 -4.01 -18.60 -6.40
CA PHE A 237 -4.60 -19.44 -7.45
C PHE A 237 -5.55 -18.69 -8.39
N ASN A 238 -5.68 -17.36 -8.25
CA ASN A 238 -6.55 -16.51 -9.07
C ASN A 238 -5.71 -15.47 -9.82
N SER A 239 -6.15 -15.07 -11.01
CA SER A 239 -5.68 -13.87 -11.69
C SER A 239 -6.82 -12.85 -11.79
N LEU A 240 -6.49 -11.56 -11.65
CA LEU A 240 -7.43 -10.45 -11.72
C LEU A 240 -6.92 -9.40 -12.71
N THR A 241 -7.80 -8.97 -13.62
CA THR A 241 -7.52 -7.91 -14.59
C THR A 241 -8.62 -6.86 -14.50
N ILE A 242 -8.25 -5.58 -14.45
CA ILE A 242 -9.22 -4.46 -14.37
C ILE A 242 -9.18 -3.69 -15.69
N ASP A 243 -10.36 -3.43 -16.26
CA ASP A 243 -10.55 -2.45 -17.33
C ASP A 243 -11.01 -1.11 -16.73
N PRO A 244 -10.14 -0.08 -16.69
CA PRO A 244 -10.47 1.23 -16.14
C PRO A 244 -11.63 1.93 -16.83
N VAL A 245 -11.72 1.77 -18.14
CA VAL A 245 -12.60 2.54 -19.01
C VAL A 245 -14.00 1.96 -18.98
N ARG A 246 -14.09 0.62 -19.01
CA ARG A 246 -15.36 -0.10 -18.85
C ARG A 246 -15.80 -0.21 -17.39
N GLY A 247 -14.88 -0.01 -16.45
CA GLY A 247 -15.17 -0.17 -15.02
C GLY A 247 -15.46 -1.63 -14.66
N THR A 248 -14.75 -2.58 -15.27
CA THR A 248 -14.96 -4.01 -15.05
C THR A 248 -13.73 -4.69 -14.46
N ILE A 249 -13.94 -5.81 -13.79
CA ILE A 249 -12.90 -6.70 -13.30
C ILE A 249 -13.16 -8.12 -13.81
N SER A 250 -12.14 -8.70 -14.42
CA SER A 250 -12.14 -10.08 -14.91
C SER A 250 -11.31 -10.95 -13.99
N LYS A 251 -11.87 -12.09 -13.61
CA LYS A 251 -11.24 -13.07 -12.73
C LYS A 251 -11.12 -14.41 -13.44
N THR A 252 -9.93 -15.01 -13.37
CA THR A 252 -9.69 -16.40 -13.75
C THR A 252 -9.06 -17.14 -12.57
N SER A 253 -9.14 -18.48 -12.56
CA SER A 253 -8.69 -19.31 -11.44
C SER A 253 -8.09 -20.62 -11.96
N GLU A 254 -7.00 -21.07 -11.35
CA GLU A 254 -6.46 -22.43 -11.52
C GLU A 254 -7.41 -23.48 -10.90
N LYS A 255 -8.24 -23.09 -9.94
CA LYS A 255 -9.30 -23.92 -9.34
C LYS A 255 -10.61 -23.60 -10.04
N ALA A 256 -10.80 -24.16 -11.24
CA ALA A 256 -11.95 -23.89 -12.11
C ALA A 256 -13.28 -24.18 -11.41
N ASP A 257 -13.39 -25.30 -10.71
CA ASP A 257 -14.62 -25.70 -10.00
C ASP A 257 -15.09 -24.64 -9.00
N LYS A 258 -14.16 -24.08 -8.20
CA LYS A 258 -14.50 -23.02 -7.23
C LYS A 258 -14.98 -21.74 -7.89
N LEU A 259 -14.46 -21.43 -9.08
CA LEU A 259 -14.90 -20.26 -9.83
C LEU A 259 -16.25 -20.54 -10.52
N ALA A 260 -16.49 -21.78 -10.94
CA ALA A 260 -17.80 -22.21 -11.45
C ALA A 260 -18.87 -22.14 -10.35
N ASP A 261 -18.57 -22.59 -9.12
CA ASP A 261 -19.46 -22.45 -7.96
C ASP A 261 -19.81 -20.98 -7.68
N GLU A 262 -18.81 -20.08 -7.76
CA GLU A 262 -19.01 -18.64 -7.60
C GLU A 262 -19.91 -18.06 -8.71
N LEU A 263 -19.69 -18.48 -9.97
CA LEU A 263 -20.53 -18.07 -11.10
C LEU A 263 -21.98 -18.55 -10.92
N LEU A 264 -22.16 -19.83 -10.56
CA LEU A 264 -23.47 -20.41 -10.30
C LEU A 264 -24.19 -19.67 -9.16
N TRP A 265 -23.48 -19.29 -8.10
CA TRP A 265 -24.05 -18.49 -7.02
C TRP A 265 -24.65 -17.19 -7.56
N TYR A 266 -23.89 -16.40 -8.32
CA TYR A 266 -24.40 -15.16 -8.92
C TYR A 266 -25.60 -15.38 -9.85
N GLN A 267 -25.56 -16.42 -10.68
CA GLN A 267 -26.65 -16.74 -11.62
C GLN A 267 -27.92 -17.25 -10.90
N SER A 268 -27.75 -17.90 -9.75
CA SER A 268 -28.85 -18.45 -8.96
C SER A 268 -29.58 -17.41 -8.10
N LEU A 269 -29.00 -16.22 -7.91
CA LEU A 269 -29.60 -15.19 -7.08
C LEU A 269 -30.95 -14.71 -7.66
N PRO A 270 -32.00 -14.57 -6.83
CA PRO A 270 -33.25 -13.95 -7.25
C PRO A 270 -33.01 -12.54 -7.82
N PRO A 271 -33.77 -12.11 -8.86
CA PRO A 271 -33.52 -10.84 -9.54
C PRO A 271 -33.47 -9.61 -8.62
N HIS A 272 -34.27 -9.59 -7.55
CA HIS A 272 -34.28 -8.48 -6.61
C HIS A 272 -33.03 -8.43 -5.69
N LEU A 273 -32.35 -9.56 -5.47
CA LEU A 273 -31.07 -9.62 -4.73
C LEU A 273 -29.86 -9.36 -5.63
N GLN A 274 -29.96 -9.63 -6.93
CA GLN A 274 -28.89 -9.32 -7.90
C GLN A 274 -28.52 -7.83 -7.92
N LEU A 275 -29.46 -6.95 -7.57
CA LEU A 275 -29.23 -5.51 -7.41
C LEU A 275 -28.25 -5.15 -6.29
N LEU A 276 -27.98 -6.08 -5.36
CA LEU A 276 -27.07 -5.92 -4.22
C LEU A 276 -25.69 -6.54 -4.50
N THR A 277 -25.46 -7.04 -5.71
CA THR A 277 -24.22 -7.69 -6.13
C THR A 277 -23.66 -7.02 -7.39
N PRO A 278 -22.34 -7.10 -7.64
CA PRO A 278 -21.77 -6.64 -8.90
C PRO A 278 -22.47 -7.29 -10.10
N ARG A 279 -22.81 -6.50 -11.12
CA ARG A 279 -23.43 -7.07 -12.32
C ARG A 279 -22.42 -7.92 -13.09
N LEU A 280 -22.85 -9.10 -13.53
CA LEU A 280 -22.09 -9.93 -14.46
C LEU A 280 -22.16 -9.34 -15.87
N ILE A 281 -21.01 -9.17 -16.50
CA ILE A 281 -20.87 -8.62 -17.86
C ILE A 281 -20.54 -9.71 -18.85
N ASP A 282 -19.62 -10.60 -18.49
CA ASP A 282 -19.22 -11.74 -19.33
C ASP A 282 -18.78 -12.92 -18.45
N THR A 283 -18.94 -14.12 -18.96
CA THR A 283 -18.66 -15.39 -18.28
C THR A 283 -17.82 -16.34 -19.12
N GLN A 284 -17.35 -15.90 -20.29
CA GLN A 284 -16.53 -16.70 -21.19
C GLN A 284 -15.04 -16.40 -21.02
N GLY A 285 -14.23 -17.46 -21.08
CA GLY A 285 -12.77 -17.38 -21.17
C GLY A 285 -12.26 -18.32 -22.24
N ASN A 286 -11.02 -18.11 -22.70
CA ASN A 286 -10.34 -18.96 -23.70
C ASN A 286 -10.04 -20.37 -23.15
N GLY A 287 -11.07 -21.20 -22.97
CA GLY A 287 -10.96 -22.57 -22.46
C GLY A 287 -10.88 -22.72 -20.92
N LEU A 288 -10.96 -21.61 -20.18
CA LEU A 288 -11.01 -21.57 -18.71
C LEU A 288 -12.26 -20.81 -18.24
N VAL A 289 -12.80 -21.17 -17.07
CA VAL A 289 -13.86 -20.38 -16.43
C VAL A 289 -13.32 -18.98 -16.13
N ALA A 290 -14.01 -17.96 -16.63
CA ALA A 290 -13.68 -16.56 -16.39
C ALA A 290 -14.95 -15.82 -16.01
N ILE A 291 -14.86 -14.93 -15.01
CA ILE A 291 -15.98 -14.08 -14.60
C ILE A 291 -15.57 -12.63 -14.78
N THR A 292 -16.30 -11.90 -15.61
CA THR A 292 -16.18 -10.44 -15.76
C THR A 292 -17.39 -9.77 -15.14
N GLN A 293 -17.15 -8.86 -14.19
CA GLN A 293 -18.19 -8.16 -13.45
C GLN A 293 -17.87 -6.67 -13.26
N GLU A 294 -18.83 -5.88 -12.78
CA GLU A 294 -18.60 -4.49 -12.36
C GLU A 294 -17.47 -4.41 -11.31
N TYR A 295 -16.59 -3.42 -11.47
CA TYR A 295 -15.52 -3.13 -10.52
C TYR A 295 -15.88 -1.98 -9.60
N TYR A 296 -15.89 -2.25 -8.30
CA TYR A 296 -16.06 -1.25 -7.25
C TYR A 296 -14.70 -0.84 -6.67
N GLY A 297 -14.24 0.35 -7.03
CA GLY A 297 -12.92 0.88 -6.65
C GLY A 297 -12.84 1.51 -5.25
N TYR A 298 -13.96 1.65 -4.53
CA TYR A 298 -13.97 2.22 -3.17
C TYR A 298 -13.41 1.23 -2.13
N PRO A 299 -12.95 1.70 -0.94
CA PRO A 299 -12.50 0.80 0.12
C PRO A 299 -13.63 -0.07 0.65
N ASN A 300 -13.29 -1.27 1.12
CA ASN A 300 -14.25 -2.11 1.82
C ASN A 300 -14.38 -1.70 3.30
N LEU A 301 -15.41 -2.19 3.98
CA LEU A 301 -15.67 -1.84 5.39
C LEU A 301 -14.55 -2.29 6.34
N ALA A 302 -13.83 -3.37 6.04
CA ALA A 302 -12.72 -3.81 6.88
C ALA A 302 -11.53 -2.82 6.78
N GLU A 303 -11.21 -2.35 5.57
CA GLU A 303 -10.21 -1.30 5.36
C GLU A 303 -10.57 -0.01 6.08
N LEU A 304 -11.83 0.41 5.96
CA LEU A 304 -12.32 1.60 6.65
C LEU A 304 -12.32 1.44 8.17
N TYR A 305 -12.61 0.24 8.68
CA TYR A 305 -12.64 -0.04 10.11
C TYR A 305 -11.24 0.00 10.74
N VAL A 306 -10.25 -0.59 10.07
CA VAL A 306 -8.89 -0.67 10.61
C VAL A 306 -8.11 0.62 10.36
N PHE A 307 -8.24 1.24 9.18
CA PHE A 307 -7.38 2.34 8.76
C PHE A 307 -8.10 3.68 8.60
N GLY A 308 -9.42 3.67 8.45
CA GLY A 308 -10.21 4.89 8.26
C GLY A 308 -10.31 5.74 9.53
N ASP A 309 -10.73 6.99 9.33
CA ASP A 309 -11.08 7.91 10.42
C ASP A 309 -12.57 8.27 10.37
N ILE A 310 -13.40 7.24 10.49
CA ILE A 310 -14.85 7.35 10.35
C ILE A 310 -15.51 7.48 11.72
N GLY A 311 -16.38 8.48 11.87
CA GLY A 311 -17.13 8.72 13.09
C GLY A 311 -18.13 7.61 13.42
N LEU A 312 -18.43 7.43 14.72
CA LEU A 312 -19.33 6.37 15.21
C LEU A 312 -20.72 6.42 14.57
N SER A 313 -21.27 7.61 14.33
CA SER A 313 -22.58 7.76 13.70
C SER A 313 -22.63 7.18 12.28
N VAL A 314 -21.55 7.32 11.52
CA VAL A 314 -21.42 6.74 10.17
C VAL A 314 -21.35 5.22 10.27
N TRP A 315 -20.61 4.67 11.24
CA TRP A 315 -20.57 3.23 11.50
C TRP A 315 -21.94 2.67 11.89
N MET A 316 -22.68 3.36 12.75
CA MET A 316 -24.04 2.95 13.12
C MET A 316 -24.96 2.90 11.89
N ASN A 317 -24.86 3.89 10.99
CA ASN A 317 -25.62 3.90 9.74
C ASN A 317 -25.21 2.76 8.81
N ALA A 318 -23.90 2.51 8.65
CA ALA A 318 -23.38 1.41 7.83
C ALA A 318 -23.88 0.05 8.36
N LEU A 319 -23.77 -0.21 9.66
CA LEU A 319 -24.26 -1.44 10.28
C LEU A 319 -25.77 -1.61 10.13
N LYS A 320 -26.55 -0.53 10.30
CA LYS A 320 -27.99 -0.58 10.09
C LYS A 320 -28.33 -1.01 8.65
N ARG A 321 -27.67 -0.44 7.64
CA ARG A 321 -27.88 -0.84 6.24
C ARG A 321 -27.42 -2.26 5.94
N LEU A 322 -26.31 -2.71 6.53
CA LEU A 322 -25.87 -4.09 6.42
C LEU A 322 -26.91 -5.08 6.99
N ILE A 323 -27.51 -4.76 8.14
CA ILE A 323 -28.56 -5.58 8.74
C ILE A 323 -29.80 -5.61 7.83
N GLU A 324 -30.20 -4.46 7.26
CA GLU A 324 -31.33 -4.42 6.32
C GLU A 324 -31.06 -5.28 5.08
N VAL A 325 -29.86 -5.20 4.49
CA VAL A 325 -29.45 -6.09 3.39
C VAL A 325 -29.49 -7.56 3.82
N HIS A 326 -28.93 -7.88 4.98
CA HIS A 326 -28.96 -9.25 5.51
C HIS A 326 -30.39 -9.78 5.68
N LEU A 327 -31.33 -8.95 6.15
CA LEU A 327 -32.73 -9.33 6.29
C LEU A 327 -33.42 -9.62 4.94
N LEU A 328 -33.02 -8.94 3.86
CA LEU A 328 -33.48 -9.27 2.50
C LEU A 328 -33.03 -10.68 2.11
N PHE A 329 -31.75 -10.99 2.27
CA PHE A 329 -31.22 -12.33 1.99
C PHE A 329 -31.85 -13.42 2.87
N ARG A 330 -32.11 -13.12 4.14
CA ARG A 330 -32.72 -14.07 5.09
C ARG A 330 -34.11 -14.54 4.66
N ASN A 331 -34.87 -13.71 3.94
CA ASN A 331 -36.21 -14.07 3.49
C ASN A 331 -36.19 -15.11 2.36
N GLU A 332 -35.08 -15.22 1.63
CA GLU A 332 -34.87 -16.24 0.62
C GLU A 332 -34.48 -17.56 1.26
N LYS A 333 -35.27 -18.60 1.02
CA LYS A 333 -35.02 -19.94 1.57
C LYS A 333 -34.41 -20.83 0.49
N GLY A 334 -33.19 -21.32 0.75
CA GLY A 334 -32.58 -22.40 -0.02
C GLY A 334 -32.87 -23.76 0.60
N LYS A 335 -32.75 -24.82 -0.20
CA LYS A 335 -32.55 -26.17 0.34
C LYS A 335 -31.06 -26.35 0.59
N VAL A 336 -30.72 -26.84 1.78
CA VAL A 336 -29.34 -27.18 2.15
C VAL A 336 -29.34 -28.66 2.47
N ASP A 337 -28.58 -29.45 1.73
CA ASP A 337 -28.40 -30.87 2.07
C ASP A 337 -27.41 -30.97 3.25
N SER A 338 -27.71 -31.87 4.17
CA SER A 338 -26.77 -32.30 5.21
C SER A 338 -25.42 -32.73 4.64
N ALA A 339 -25.42 -33.37 3.46
CA ALA A 339 -24.20 -33.75 2.75
C ALA A 339 -23.35 -32.53 2.36
N ASP A 340 -23.97 -31.47 1.83
CA ASP A 340 -23.28 -30.22 1.46
C ASP A 340 -22.65 -29.54 2.67
N VAL A 341 -23.32 -29.60 3.83
CA VAL A 341 -22.79 -29.05 5.09
C VAL A 341 -21.56 -29.83 5.54
N VAL A 342 -21.60 -31.17 5.49
CA VAL A 342 -20.45 -32.02 5.83
C VAL A 342 -19.30 -31.77 4.85
N GLU A 343 -19.58 -31.70 3.56
CA GLU A 343 -18.56 -31.41 2.55
C GLU A 343 -17.89 -30.04 2.80
N MET A 344 -18.69 -29.00 3.00
CA MET A 344 -18.22 -27.62 3.14
C MET A 344 -17.42 -27.39 4.43
N TYR A 345 -17.86 -27.95 5.56
CA TYR A 345 -17.23 -27.70 6.86
C TYR A 345 -16.26 -28.80 7.28
N TRP A 346 -16.59 -30.07 7.11
CA TRP A 346 -15.78 -31.18 7.58
C TRP A 346 -14.74 -31.60 6.55
N GLU A 347 -15.16 -32.07 5.38
CA GLU A 347 -14.24 -32.61 4.37
C GLU A 347 -13.24 -31.55 3.89
N LYS A 348 -13.72 -30.33 3.63
CA LYS A 348 -12.85 -29.19 3.27
C LYS A 348 -11.82 -28.87 4.35
N THR A 349 -12.17 -29.00 5.62
CA THR A 349 -11.23 -28.77 6.73
C THR A 349 -10.21 -29.90 6.79
N ARG A 350 -10.65 -31.16 6.70
CA ARG A 350 -9.77 -32.34 6.68
C ARG A 350 -8.73 -32.27 5.55
N LEU A 351 -9.18 -31.95 4.33
CA LEU A 351 -8.29 -31.78 3.17
C LEU A 351 -7.26 -30.65 3.38
N ARG A 352 -7.67 -29.52 3.98
CA ARG A 352 -6.76 -28.42 4.29
C ARG A 352 -5.73 -28.79 5.36
N ILE A 353 -6.13 -29.51 6.40
CA ILE A 353 -5.20 -30.00 7.43
C ILE A 353 -4.20 -30.97 6.82
N ALA A 354 -4.65 -31.89 5.96
CA ALA A 354 -3.75 -32.80 5.24
C ALA A 354 -2.77 -32.04 4.31
N GLU A 355 -3.21 -30.97 3.64
CA GLU A 355 -2.34 -30.11 2.84
C GLU A 355 -1.31 -29.37 3.70
N LEU A 356 -1.73 -28.79 4.83
CA LEU A 356 -0.85 -28.08 5.77
C LEU A 356 0.21 -29.01 6.36
N ARG A 357 -0.14 -30.27 6.68
CA ARG A 357 0.78 -31.29 7.22
C ARG A 357 1.97 -31.63 6.34
N LYS A 358 2.00 -31.17 5.08
CA LYS A 358 3.18 -31.26 4.20
C LYS A 358 4.33 -30.38 4.68
N ASP A 359 4.03 -29.33 5.45
CA ASP A 359 5.02 -28.46 6.08
C ASP A 359 5.31 -28.94 7.51
N LYS A 360 6.61 -28.92 7.88
CA LYS A 360 7.12 -29.47 9.13
C LYS A 360 6.49 -28.82 10.38
N TYR A 361 6.30 -27.50 10.37
CA TYR A 361 5.73 -26.78 11.51
C TYR A 361 4.30 -27.26 11.79
N TRP A 362 3.49 -27.41 10.73
CA TRP A 362 2.11 -27.86 10.85
C TRP A 362 1.99 -29.34 11.21
N GLN A 363 2.92 -30.18 10.72
CA GLN A 363 2.99 -31.58 11.13
C GLN A 363 3.22 -31.70 12.64
N GLU A 364 4.19 -30.96 13.19
CA GLU A 364 4.49 -30.94 14.63
C GLU A 364 3.34 -30.36 15.47
N LEU A 365 2.67 -29.31 14.99
CA LEU A 365 1.56 -28.69 15.69
C LEU A 365 0.33 -29.59 15.72
N THR A 366 -0.04 -30.18 14.57
CA THR A 366 -1.24 -31.01 14.43
C THR A 366 -1.08 -32.42 15.00
N GLY A 367 0.15 -32.92 15.16
CA GLY A 367 0.41 -34.23 15.78
C GLY A 367 0.34 -34.24 17.31
N ARG A 368 0.14 -33.09 17.96
CA ARG A 368 -0.05 -33.02 19.42
C ARG A 368 -1.45 -33.47 19.79
N ALA A 369 -1.62 -34.17 20.90
CA ALA A 369 -2.96 -34.53 21.39
C ALA A 369 -3.80 -33.29 21.78
N THR A 370 -3.15 -32.24 22.29
CA THR A 370 -3.79 -31.02 22.76
C THR A 370 -3.05 -29.77 22.33
N LEU A 371 -3.79 -28.67 22.21
CA LEU A 371 -3.28 -27.33 21.93
C LEU A 371 -3.63 -26.39 23.09
N ILE A 372 -2.81 -25.37 23.32
CA ILE A 372 -3.13 -24.30 24.25
C ILE A 372 -3.55 -23.07 23.44
N ILE A 373 -4.83 -22.70 23.52
CA ILE A 373 -5.39 -21.55 22.80
C ILE A 373 -5.90 -20.57 23.85
N ASN A 374 -5.34 -19.35 23.88
CA ASN A 374 -5.69 -18.32 24.87
C ASN A 374 -5.63 -18.81 26.33
N GLY A 375 -4.65 -19.67 26.65
CA GLY A 375 -4.47 -20.26 27.98
C GLY A 375 -5.35 -21.46 28.29
N GLN A 376 -6.23 -21.88 27.38
CA GLN A 376 -7.08 -23.06 27.56
C GLN A 376 -6.53 -24.27 26.81
N VAL A 377 -6.57 -25.44 27.45
CA VAL A 377 -6.19 -26.72 26.83
C VAL A 377 -7.36 -27.22 25.98
N CYS A 378 -7.15 -27.30 24.68
CA CYS A 378 -8.11 -27.80 23.70
C CYS A 378 -7.62 -29.12 23.11
N LYS A 379 -8.54 -30.02 22.75
CA LYS A 379 -8.21 -31.20 21.93
C LYS A 379 -7.79 -30.77 20.53
N ASN A 380 -6.84 -31.48 19.94
CA ASN A 380 -6.40 -31.22 18.57
C ASN A 380 -7.32 -31.90 17.54
N PHE A 381 -7.08 -31.60 16.26
CA PHE A 381 -7.92 -32.02 15.14
C PHE A 381 -8.11 -33.54 15.05
N ASP A 382 -7.06 -34.35 15.26
CA ASP A 382 -7.18 -35.83 15.17
C ASP A 382 -8.13 -36.42 16.21
N ALA A 383 -8.29 -35.75 17.36
CA ALA A 383 -9.24 -36.17 18.39
C ALA A 383 -10.71 -35.82 18.04
N LEU A 384 -10.94 -35.15 16.90
CA LEU A 384 -12.26 -34.92 16.32
C LEU A 384 -12.57 -35.92 15.19
N GLU A 385 -11.55 -36.57 14.61
CA GLU A 385 -11.72 -37.63 13.61
C GLU A 385 -12.00 -39.01 14.23
N ALA A 386 -11.52 -39.23 15.46
CA ALA A 386 -11.72 -40.46 16.24
C ALA A 386 -13.07 -40.47 16.96
#